data_AF-A0A0L7L5P9-F1
#
_entry.id   AF-A0A0L7L5P9-F1
#
_cell.length_a   1.000
_cell.length_b   1.000
_cell.length_c   1.000
_cell.angle_alpha   90.00
_cell.angle_beta   90.00
_cell.angle_gamma   90.00
#
_symmetry.space_group_name_H-M   'P 1'
#
loop_
_entity.id
_entity.type
_entity.pdbx_description
1 polymer ?
#
loop_
_entity_poly.entity_id
_entity_poly.type
_entity_poly.pdbx_seq_one_letter_code
_entity_poly.pdbx_strand_id
1 'polypeptide(L)'
;MEMELNDTDIRPWSVEEVRDQFGDSLTLLPPNDNIKELQSILRDRNTTRNDFKFYADRLIRLVIEESLNKLPFTDCEGLRDCCRSIRIGKILVESDTDTHEAHVVYAKFPEDIARRQHGVKEERIILSNLFCTPAAVQAVVDYVPRMNILTAELHPVAPNHFGQKYFGTD
;
A
#
# COMPACT_ATOMS: atom_id res chain seq x y z
N MET A 1 10.15 -18.10 -19.67
CA MET A 1 10.83 -17.10 -20.53
C MET A 1 10.89 -15.85 -19.71
N GLU A 2 11.98 -15.66 -18.97
CA GLU A 2 12.17 -14.47 -18.13
C GLU A 2 12.30 -13.28 -19.08
N MET A 3 11.38 -12.33 -18.97
CA MET A 3 11.54 -11.03 -19.62
C MET A 3 12.47 -10.21 -18.73
N GLU A 4 13.72 -10.04 -19.14
CA GLU A 4 14.58 -8.98 -18.65
C GLU A 4 13.88 -7.64 -18.96
N LEU A 5 13.21 -7.08 -17.96
CA LEU A 5 12.62 -5.75 -18.05
C LEU A 5 13.75 -4.74 -17.85
N ASN A 6 14.20 -4.13 -18.95
CA ASN A 6 15.09 -2.96 -18.88
C ASN A 6 14.36 -1.82 -18.15
N ASP A 7 15.00 -1.25 -17.14
CA ASP A 7 14.49 -0.17 -16.27
C ASP A 7 14.00 1.06 -17.07
N THR A 8 14.47 1.24 -18.30
CA THR A 8 14.13 2.34 -19.20
C THR A 8 12.77 2.22 -19.92
N ASP A 9 12.13 1.05 -19.93
CA ASP A 9 10.84 0.83 -20.60
C ASP A 9 9.65 0.68 -19.63
N ILE A 10 9.89 0.87 -18.33
CA ILE A 10 8.86 0.73 -17.30
C ILE A 10 8.03 2.01 -17.25
N ARG A 11 7.01 2.08 -18.12
CA ARG A 11 5.98 3.12 -17.98
C ARG A 11 5.09 2.83 -16.77
N PRO A 12 4.59 3.86 -16.07
CA PRO A 12 3.60 3.68 -15.01
C PRO A 12 2.34 2.99 -15.55
N TRP A 13 1.77 2.09 -14.74
CA TRP A 13 0.49 1.46 -15.04
C TRP A 13 -0.63 2.51 -15.01
N SER A 14 -1.54 2.45 -15.98
CA SER A 14 -2.78 3.24 -15.96
C SER A 14 -3.82 2.61 -15.03
N VAL A 15 -4.81 3.41 -14.60
CA VAL A 15 -5.91 2.92 -13.75
C VAL A 15 -6.72 1.85 -14.48
N GLU A 16 -6.90 2.00 -15.79
CA GLU A 16 -7.59 1.04 -16.65
C GLU A 16 -6.83 -0.29 -16.73
N GLU A 17 -5.50 -0.25 -16.94
CA GLU A 17 -4.67 -1.45 -17.02
C GLU A 17 -4.66 -2.24 -15.71
N VAL A 18 -4.61 -1.53 -14.59
CA VAL A 18 -4.72 -2.14 -13.26
C VAL A 18 -6.07 -2.84 -13.10
N ARG A 19 -7.15 -2.19 -13.53
CA ARG A 19 -8.50 -2.74 -13.42
C ARG A 19 -8.70 -3.94 -14.34
N ASP A 20 -8.17 -3.90 -15.56
CA ASP A 20 -8.26 -5.01 -16.51
C ASP A 20 -7.48 -6.24 -16.00
N GLN A 21 -6.34 -6.03 -15.35
CA GLN A 21 -5.49 -7.11 -14.85
C GLN A 21 -5.95 -7.68 -13.50
N PHE A 22 -6.35 -6.83 -12.55
CA PHE A 22 -6.60 -7.22 -11.15
C PHE A 22 -8.06 -7.04 -10.71
N GLY A 23 -8.93 -6.59 -11.60
CA GLY A 23 -10.34 -6.34 -11.32
C GLY A 23 -10.56 -5.19 -10.33
N ASP A 24 -11.73 -5.18 -9.70
CA ASP A 24 -12.09 -4.15 -8.73
C ASP A 24 -11.41 -4.34 -7.35
N SER A 25 -10.66 -5.44 -7.15
CA SER A 25 -9.95 -5.75 -5.91
C SER A 25 -8.71 -4.86 -5.70
N LEU A 26 -8.12 -4.31 -6.76
CA LEU A 26 -7.02 -3.35 -6.67
C LEU A 26 -7.45 -1.97 -7.14
N THR A 27 -7.22 -0.97 -6.28
CA THR A 27 -7.35 0.45 -6.60
C THR A 27 -5.98 1.11 -6.57
N LEU A 28 -5.63 1.79 -7.67
CA LEU A 28 -4.47 2.67 -7.72
C LEU A 28 -4.89 4.09 -7.32
N LEU A 29 -4.09 4.77 -6.51
CA LEU A 29 -4.31 6.18 -6.19
C LEU A 29 -4.27 7.00 -7.51
N PRO A 30 -5.24 7.92 -7.76
CA PRO A 30 -5.28 8.66 -9.01
C PRO A 30 -3.95 9.40 -9.27
N PRO A 31 -3.25 9.12 -10.38
CA PRO A 31 -1.94 9.70 -10.60
C PRO A 31 -2.09 11.21 -10.90
N ASN A 32 -1.41 12.03 -10.10
CA ASN A 32 -1.25 13.46 -10.36
C ASN A 32 0.22 13.85 -10.17
N ASP A 33 0.59 15.04 -10.64
CA ASP A 33 1.99 15.47 -10.63
C ASP A 33 2.56 15.58 -9.20
N ASN A 34 1.72 15.91 -8.21
CA ASN A 34 2.13 15.90 -6.81
C ASN A 34 2.47 14.49 -6.32
N ILE A 35 1.64 13.48 -6.61
CA ILE A 35 1.89 12.09 -6.21
C ILE A 35 3.14 11.56 -6.90
N LYS A 36 3.33 11.87 -8.19
CA LYS A 36 4.55 11.49 -8.94
C LYS A 36 5.80 12.13 -8.34
N GLU A 37 5.73 13.39 -7.92
CA GLU A 37 6.82 14.07 -7.21
C GLU A 37 7.15 13.35 -5.90
N LEU A 38 6.14 13.05 -5.07
CA LEU A 38 6.32 12.31 -3.81
C LEU A 38 6.98 10.95 -4.06
N GLN A 39 6.49 10.18 -5.03
CA GLN A 39 7.04 8.88 -5.41
C GLN A 39 8.50 9.00 -5.88
N SER A 40 8.80 10.01 -6.69
CA SER A 40 10.16 10.25 -7.19
C SER A 40 11.13 10.54 -6.06
N ILE A 41 10.75 11.40 -5.11
CA ILE A 41 11.56 11.72 -3.92
C ILE A 41 11.76 10.47 -3.04
N LEU A 42 10.72 9.66 -2.86
CA LEU A 42 10.80 8.43 -2.06
C LEU A 42 11.64 7.33 -2.75
N ARG A 43 11.81 7.38 -4.06
CA ARG A 43 12.70 6.47 -4.81
C ARG A 43 14.15 6.95 -4.81
N ASP A 44 14.41 8.24 -4.62
CA ASP A 44 15.77 8.78 -4.60
C ASP A 44 16.55 8.36 -3.33
N ARG A 45 17.65 7.63 -3.56
CA ARG A 45 18.57 7.19 -2.50
C ARG A 45 19.36 8.34 -1.88
N ASN A 46 19.46 9.50 -2.54
CA ASN A 46 20.18 10.65 -2.01
C ASN A 46 19.31 11.59 -1.15
N THR A 47 17.98 11.43 -1.19
CA THR A 47 17.06 12.23 -0.37
C THR A 47 17.37 12.06 1.12
N THR A 48 17.45 13.19 1.85
CA THR A 48 17.79 13.18 3.28
C THR A 48 16.73 12.45 4.09
N ARG A 49 17.10 11.88 5.25
CA ARG A 49 16.12 11.18 6.11
C ARG A 49 14.96 12.07 6.54
N ASN A 50 15.22 13.34 6.86
CA ASN A 50 14.18 14.27 7.31
C ASN A 50 13.19 14.57 6.19
N ASP A 51 13.68 14.83 4.97
CA ASP A 51 12.84 15.04 3.80
C ASP A 51 12.08 13.76 3.45
N PHE A 52 12.77 12.63 3.43
CA PHE A 52 12.17 11.32 3.16
C PHE A 52 10.98 11.06 4.08
N LYS A 53 11.15 11.23 5.39
CA LYS A 53 10.08 11.07 6.37
C LYS A 53 8.93 12.05 6.13
N PHE A 54 9.25 13.31 5.86
CA PHE A 54 8.25 14.33 5.58
C PHE A 54 7.39 13.98 4.35
N TYR A 55 8.02 13.59 3.24
CA TYR A 55 7.32 13.22 2.01
C TYR A 55 6.60 11.87 2.13
N ALA A 56 7.16 10.91 2.88
CA ALA A 56 6.53 9.63 3.17
C ALA A 56 5.24 9.84 3.97
N ASP A 57 5.27 10.64 5.03
CA ASP A 57 4.09 10.95 5.84
C ASP A 57 3.00 11.64 5.00
N ARG A 58 3.38 12.49 4.03
CA ARG A 58 2.43 13.09 3.07
C ARG A 58 1.78 12.04 2.18
N LEU A 59 2.56 11.13 1.58
CA LEU A 59 2.02 10.09 0.71
C LEU A 59 1.14 9.10 1.49
N ILE A 60 1.58 8.68 2.67
CA ILE A 60 0.79 7.84 3.60
C ILE A 60 -0.56 8.49 3.88
N ARG A 61 -0.57 9.79 4.15
CA ARG A 61 -1.80 10.51 4.44
C ARG A 61 -2.78 10.48 3.26
N LEU A 62 -2.30 10.71 2.04
CA LEU A 62 -3.15 10.62 0.83
C LEU A 62 -3.73 9.22 0.64
N VAL A 63 -2.90 8.18 0.80
CA VAL A 63 -3.31 6.78 0.69
C VAL A 63 -4.35 6.41 1.73
N ILE A 64 -4.17 6.86 2.98
CA ILE A 64 -5.12 6.62 4.06
C ILE A 64 -6.42 7.37 3.80
N GLU A 65 -6.38 8.65 3.42
CA GLU A 65 -7.57 9.43 3.09
C GLU A 65 -8.41 8.73 2.00
N GLU A 66 -7.77 8.25 0.93
CA GLU A 66 -8.47 7.51 -0.13
C GLU A 66 -8.98 6.13 0.34
N SER A 67 -8.24 5.44 1.20
CA SER A 67 -8.68 4.17 1.79
C SER A 67 -9.90 4.35 2.69
N LEU A 68 -9.98 5.47 3.41
CA LEU A 68 -11.12 5.79 4.26
C LEU A 68 -12.36 6.15 3.43
N ASN A 69 -12.19 6.77 2.25
CA ASN A 69 -13.28 7.04 1.31
C ASN A 69 -13.98 5.76 0.79
N LYS A 70 -13.31 4.59 0.86
CA LYS A 70 -13.87 3.29 0.46
C LYS A 70 -14.77 2.67 1.53
N LEU A 71 -14.83 3.24 2.73
CA LEU A 71 -15.69 2.72 3.80
C LEU A 71 -17.16 3.10 3.55
N PRO A 72 -18.11 2.20 3.86
CA PRO A 72 -19.53 2.51 3.70
C PRO A 72 -19.94 3.65 4.64
N PHE A 73 -20.48 4.73 4.07
CA PHE A 73 -21.12 5.80 4.83
C PHE A 73 -22.65 5.68 4.73
N THR A 74 -23.33 6.06 5.81
CA THR A 74 -24.80 6.18 5.81
C THR A 74 -25.12 7.68 5.84
N ASP A 75 -26.13 8.14 5.10
CA ASP A 75 -26.61 9.54 5.11
C ASP A 75 -27.28 9.90 6.44
N CYS A 76 -26.55 9.77 7.54
CA CYS A 76 -26.96 10.18 8.87
C CYS A 76 -26.02 11.28 9.34
N GLU A 77 -26.60 12.26 10.03
CA GLU A 77 -26.02 13.50 10.52
C GLU A 77 -24.84 13.24 11.49
N GLY A 78 -23.69 12.80 10.97
CA GLY A 78 -22.58 12.37 11.82
C GLY A 78 -21.56 11.47 11.15
N LEU A 79 -20.86 11.96 10.11
CA LEU A 79 -19.62 11.35 9.59
C LEU A 79 -18.60 11.04 10.71
N ARG A 80 -18.73 11.68 11.88
CA ARG A 80 -17.93 11.47 13.10
C ARG A 80 -18.13 10.11 13.79
N ASP A 81 -19.26 9.42 13.62
CA ASP A 81 -19.50 8.16 14.35
C ASP A 81 -18.99 6.91 13.63
N CYS A 82 -18.94 6.90 12.29
CA CYS A 82 -18.29 5.81 11.53
C CYS A 82 -16.77 5.78 11.75
N CYS A 83 -16.11 6.95 11.82
CA CYS A 83 -14.67 7.03 12.01
C CYS A 83 -14.17 6.66 13.42
N ARG A 84 -15.04 6.64 14.43
CA ARG A 84 -14.68 6.27 15.82
C ARG A 84 -14.38 4.79 16.02
N SER A 85 -14.84 3.92 15.11
CA SER A 85 -14.63 2.47 15.20
C SER A 85 -13.62 1.93 14.19
N ILE A 86 -12.97 2.80 13.42
CA ILE A 86 -11.92 2.40 12.48
C ILE A 86 -10.71 1.98 13.28
N ARG A 87 -10.23 0.78 12.97
CA ARG A 87 -9.12 0.16 13.67
C ARG A 87 -8.03 -0.12 12.67
N ILE A 88 -6.94 0.59 12.85
CA ILE A 88 -5.82 0.56 11.92
C ILE A 88 -4.79 -0.44 12.46
N GLY A 89 -4.63 -1.55 11.74
CA GLY A 89 -3.46 -2.39 11.85
C GLY A 89 -2.31 -1.80 11.04
N LYS A 90 -1.08 -1.93 11.53
CA LYS A 90 0.13 -1.61 10.77
C LYS A 90 0.92 -2.89 10.60
N ILE A 91 1.32 -3.20 9.37
CA ILE A 91 2.23 -4.29 9.07
C ILE A 91 3.35 -3.71 8.22
N LEU A 92 4.58 -4.05 8.56
CA LEU A 92 5.77 -3.81 7.76
C LEU A 92 6.27 -5.18 7.33
N VAL A 93 6.38 -5.37 6.03
CA VAL A 93 6.97 -6.57 5.44
C VAL A 93 8.22 -6.12 4.69
N GLU A 94 9.33 -6.82 4.92
CA GLU A 94 10.60 -6.62 4.25
C GLU A 94 10.98 -7.93 3.55
N SER A 95 11.50 -7.83 2.34
CA SER A 95 12.04 -8.98 1.61
C SER A 95 13.54 -9.06 1.85
N ASP A 96 14.00 -10.22 2.29
CA ASP A 96 15.44 -10.52 2.40
C ASP A 96 16.10 -10.41 1.01
N THR A 97 17.26 -9.77 0.94
CA THR A 97 17.95 -9.49 -0.32
C THR A 97 18.54 -10.72 -0.97
N ASP A 98 18.85 -11.74 -0.18
CA ASP A 98 19.56 -12.94 -0.61
C ASP A 98 18.59 -14.11 -0.87
N THR A 99 17.57 -14.26 -0.03
CA THR A 99 16.60 -15.37 -0.14
C THR A 99 15.31 -15.01 -0.88
N HIS A 100 15.04 -13.72 -1.07
CA HIS A 100 13.77 -13.19 -1.57
C HIS A 100 12.54 -13.60 -0.72
N GLU A 101 12.76 -14.10 0.50
CA GLU A 101 11.67 -14.40 1.42
C GLU A 101 11.15 -13.12 2.07
N ALA A 102 9.82 -12.99 2.13
CA ALA A 102 9.15 -11.87 2.77
C ALA A 102 8.96 -12.13 4.27
N HIS A 103 9.50 -11.26 5.11
CA HIS A 103 9.38 -11.34 6.57
C HIS A 103 8.59 -10.14 7.12
N VAL A 104 7.71 -10.41 8.09
CA VAL A 104 7.00 -9.36 8.83
C VAL A 104 7.96 -8.76 9.87
N VAL A 105 8.49 -7.58 9.58
CA VAL A 105 9.42 -6.85 10.48
C VAL A 105 8.69 -6.18 11.63
N TYR A 106 7.46 -5.70 11.38
CA TYR A 106 6.65 -5.05 12.40
C TYR A 106 5.18 -5.34 12.16
N ALA A 107 4.44 -5.70 13.20
CA ALA A 107 3.00 -5.82 13.15
C ALA A 107 2.39 -5.26 14.43
N LYS A 108 1.54 -4.26 14.30
CA LYS A 108 0.75 -3.72 15.41
C LYS A 108 -0.71 -3.68 15.01
N PHE A 109 -1.49 -4.55 15.65
CA PHE A 109 -2.92 -4.64 15.46
C PHE A 109 -3.65 -4.22 16.75
N PRO A 110 -4.95 -3.88 16.66
CA PRO A 110 -5.81 -3.77 17.83
C PRO A 110 -5.79 -5.06 18.66
N GLU A 111 -5.73 -4.95 19.98
CA GLU A 111 -5.59 -6.09 20.91
C GLU A 111 -6.71 -7.12 20.80
N ASP A 112 -7.91 -6.70 20.36
CA ASP A 112 -9.05 -7.57 20.19
C ASP A 112 -9.12 -8.22 18.79
N ILE A 113 -8.14 -8.01 17.91
CA ILE A 113 -8.08 -8.68 16.60
C ILE A 113 -8.00 -10.19 16.75
N ALA A 114 -7.21 -10.69 17.72
CA ALA A 114 -7.01 -12.11 17.97
C ALA A 114 -8.20 -12.77 18.68
N ARG A 115 -9.00 -11.99 19.42
CA ARG A 115 -10.21 -12.47 20.13
C ARG A 115 -11.45 -12.47 19.24
N ARG A 116 -11.42 -11.73 18.13
CA ARG A 116 -12.44 -11.77 17.09
C ARG A 116 -12.24 -13.00 16.22
N GLN A 117 -12.67 -14.15 16.71
CA GLN A 117 -12.74 -15.38 15.92
C GLN A 117 -13.47 -15.11 14.57
N HIS A 118 -12.72 -15.06 13.48
CA HIS A 118 -13.12 -15.30 12.08
C HIS A 118 -14.36 -14.57 11.48
N GLY A 119 -14.73 -13.37 11.95
CA GLY A 119 -15.94 -12.66 11.47
C GLY A 119 -15.75 -11.44 10.57
N VAL A 120 -14.50 -11.03 10.28
CA VAL A 120 -14.28 -9.91 9.33
C VAL A 120 -14.37 -10.49 7.93
N LYS A 121 -15.45 -10.15 7.22
CA LYS A 121 -15.58 -10.50 5.80
C LYS A 121 -14.40 -9.92 5.02
N GLU A 122 -13.86 -10.67 4.08
CA GLU A 122 -12.75 -10.24 3.21
C GLU A 122 -13.03 -8.88 2.55
N GLU A 123 -14.25 -8.68 2.06
CA GLU A 123 -14.75 -7.42 1.46
C GLU A 123 -14.71 -6.21 2.41
N ARG A 124 -14.50 -6.42 3.71
CA ARG A 124 -14.38 -5.37 4.74
C ARG A 124 -12.94 -5.12 5.18
N ILE A 125 -11.97 -5.80 4.57
CA ILE A 125 -10.55 -5.57 4.79
C ILE A 125 -10.04 -4.65 3.70
N ILE A 126 -9.36 -3.58 4.10
CA ILE A 126 -8.68 -2.66 3.19
C ILE A 126 -7.19 -2.73 3.48
N LEU A 127 -6.41 -3.17 2.49
CA LEU A 127 -4.96 -3.15 2.51
C LEU A 127 -4.47 -1.84 1.90
N SER A 128 -4.09 -0.89 2.73
CA SER A 128 -3.47 0.37 2.31
C SER A 128 -1.96 0.19 2.18
N ASN A 129 -1.45 0.35 0.95
CA ASN A 129 -0.04 0.16 0.61
C ASN A 129 0.54 1.39 -0.10
N LEU A 130 1.85 1.62 0.04
CA LEU A 130 2.54 2.70 -0.67
C LEU A 130 3.09 2.22 -2.02
N PHE A 131 3.87 1.15 -2.00
CA PHE A 131 4.56 0.61 -3.16
C PHE A 131 4.26 -0.88 -3.27
N CYS A 132 3.74 -1.31 -4.42
CA CYS A 132 3.44 -2.72 -4.67
C CYS A 132 4.08 -3.19 -5.97
N THR A 133 4.39 -4.49 -6.05
CA THR A 133 4.78 -5.14 -7.30
C THR A 133 3.60 -5.91 -7.89
N PRO A 134 3.49 -6.05 -9.22
CA PRO A 134 2.44 -6.85 -9.85
C PRO A 134 2.37 -8.28 -9.31
N ALA A 135 3.52 -8.90 -9.05
CA ALA A 135 3.61 -10.24 -8.47
C ALA A 135 3.02 -10.31 -7.05
N ALA A 136 3.29 -9.30 -6.21
CA ALA A 136 2.75 -9.23 -4.85
C ALA A 136 1.23 -9.03 -4.88
N VAL A 137 0.71 -8.16 -5.75
CA VAL A 137 -0.74 -7.98 -5.93
C VAL A 137 -1.37 -9.29 -6.37
N GLN A 138 -0.82 -9.95 -7.39
CA GLN A 138 -1.36 -11.20 -7.91
C GLN A 138 -1.45 -12.27 -6.81
N ALA A 139 -0.38 -12.45 -6.04
CA ALA A 139 -0.36 -13.40 -4.93
C ALA A 139 -1.44 -13.11 -3.88
N VAL A 140 -1.68 -11.83 -3.57
CA VAL A 140 -2.73 -11.43 -2.61
C VAL A 140 -4.12 -11.62 -3.20
N VAL A 141 -4.35 -11.26 -4.45
CA VAL A 141 -5.64 -11.43 -5.14
C VAL A 141 -6.00 -12.91 -5.31
N ASP A 142 -5.01 -13.76 -5.60
CA ASP A 142 -5.22 -15.21 -5.70
C ASP A 142 -5.56 -15.84 -4.34
N TYR A 143 -4.98 -15.30 -3.26
CA TYR A 143 -5.19 -15.81 -1.90
C TYR A 143 -6.45 -15.25 -1.21
N VAL A 144 -6.77 -13.97 -1.42
CA VAL A 144 -7.92 -13.26 -0.81
C VAL A 144 -8.63 -12.39 -1.85
N PRO A 145 -9.40 -12.99 -2.77
CA PRO A 145 -9.90 -12.30 -3.98
C PRO A 145 -10.87 -11.17 -3.69
N ARG A 146 -11.52 -11.15 -2.52
CA ARG A 146 -12.49 -10.12 -2.14
C ARG A 146 -11.91 -9.00 -1.29
N MET A 147 -10.62 -9.03 -0.96
CA MET A 147 -9.98 -7.97 -0.19
C MET A 147 -9.78 -6.72 -1.07
N ASN A 148 -10.06 -5.55 -0.49
CA ASN A 148 -9.80 -4.28 -1.18
C ASN A 148 -8.35 -3.88 -0.96
N ILE A 149 -7.57 -3.77 -2.02
CA ILE A 149 -6.19 -3.29 -1.98
C ILE A 149 -6.18 -1.87 -2.54
N LEU A 150 -5.58 -0.94 -1.81
CA LEU A 150 -5.29 0.40 -2.30
C LEU A 150 -3.79 0.63 -2.26
N THR A 151 -3.20 0.95 -3.40
CA THR A 151 -1.75 1.24 -3.50
C THR A 151 -1.50 2.62 -4.11
N ALA A 152 -0.46 3.33 -3.66
CA ALA A 152 -0.05 4.58 -4.30
C ALA A 152 0.66 4.31 -5.63
N GLU A 153 1.45 3.24 -5.68
CA GLU A 153 2.25 2.88 -6.84
C GLU A 153 2.19 1.37 -7.10
N LEU A 154 2.13 1.01 -8.39
CA LEU A 154 2.34 -0.35 -8.88
C LEU A 154 3.56 -0.33 -9.81
N HIS A 155 4.66 -0.95 -9.39
CA HIS A 155 5.93 -0.92 -10.10
C HIS A 155 6.65 -2.28 -9.98
N PRO A 156 7.36 -2.76 -11.02
CA PRO A 156 8.08 -4.04 -10.95
C PRO A 156 9.06 -4.13 -9.77
N VAL A 157 9.68 -3.00 -9.43
CA VAL A 157 10.64 -2.87 -8.32
C VAL A 157 10.11 -1.90 -7.26
N ALA A 158 9.93 -2.40 -6.03
CA ALA A 158 9.60 -1.58 -4.86
C ALA A 158 10.88 -0.98 -4.23
N PRO A 159 10.83 0.22 -3.62
CA PRO A 159 11.98 0.84 -2.98
C PRO A 159 12.38 0.08 -1.71
N ASN A 160 13.50 -0.64 -1.76
CA ASN A 160 14.01 -1.46 -0.66
C ASN A 160 14.61 -0.65 0.50
N HIS A 161 14.97 0.61 0.28
CA HIS A 161 15.49 1.52 1.32
C HIS A 161 14.40 2.19 2.15
N PHE A 162 13.11 1.91 1.91
CA PHE A 162 12.01 2.61 2.58
C PHE A 162 12.03 2.39 4.09
N GLY A 163 12.13 1.12 4.54
CA GLY A 163 12.14 0.78 5.96
C GLY A 163 13.31 1.44 6.68
N GLN A 164 14.52 1.25 6.15
CA GLN A 164 15.76 1.83 6.67
C GLN A 164 15.62 3.35 6.84
N LYS A 165 15.35 4.08 5.75
CA LYS A 165 15.26 5.55 5.81
C LYS A 165 14.12 6.05 6.71
N TYR A 166 12.95 5.43 6.64
CA TYR A 166 11.78 5.91 7.38
C TYR A 166 11.96 5.75 8.90
N PHE A 167 12.50 4.61 9.33
CA PHE A 167 12.74 4.33 10.75
C PHE A 167 14.09 4.86 11.25
N GLY A 168 15.06 5.05 10.35
CA GLY A 168 16.44 5.43 10.66
C GLY A 168 17.24 4.26 11.23
N THR A 169 17.23 3.14 10.52
CA THR A 169 17.98 1.92 10.90
C THR A 169 19.19 1.66 10.00
N ASP A 170 19.58 2.67 9.21
CA ASP A 170 20.81 2.76 8.41
C ASP A 170 22.08 2.85 9.28
#